data_AF-A0A8S4RHQ7-F1
#
_entry.id   AF-A0A8S4RHQ7-F1
#
_cell.length_a   1.000
_cell.length_b   1.000
_cell.length_c   1.000
_cell.angle_alpha   90.00
_cell.angle_beta   90.00
_cell.angle_gamma   90.00
#
_symmetry.space_group_name_H-M   'P 1'
#
loop_
_entity.id
_entity.type
_entity.pdbx_description
1 polymer ?
#
loop_
_entity_poly.entity_id
_entity_poly.type
_entity_poly.pdbx_seq_one_letter_code
_entity_poly.pdbx_strand_id
1 'polypeptide(L)'
;MQDYIYPGLRLLRKFTIPLISLFPVLTELYQETCLIQNPYFTITDMDCWPCSSVNNVGEVFNPQPVHKQQSAPFIYKTEQKEIDLNSLKILYFKYKGLFDKESPNVLINNKYYQTPQDMFGPDVLKENLHVWKFNNFNAARILRQIIPRPKVVPKFGQSTERFIVIDSKHDKFDIPDTECNYSFLIALSGTRIIDLRPAEECKHQCKSFKMELKPPYLLWYNWWYWRPVAQTSLGNDTFIAHVGSYC
;
A
#
# COMPACT_ATOMS: atom_id res chain seq x y z
N MET A 1 -25.32 36.22 1.79
CA MET A 1 -25.77 34.96 1.16
C MET A 1 -24.73 33.84 1.33
N GLN A 2 -23.43 34.14 1.21
CA GLN A 2 -22.35 33.16 1.49
C GLN A 2 -22.31 32.65 2.95
N ASP A 3 -22.71 33.45 3.93
CA ASP A 3 -22.64 33.06 5.36
C ASP A 3 -23.54 31.90 5.76
N TYR A 4 -24.59 31.60 4.97
CA TYR A 4 -25.52 30.51 5.23
C TYR A 4 -25.12 29.19 4.52
N ILE A 5 -24.12 29.22 3.64
CA ILE A 5 -23.68 28.03 2.90
C ILE A 5 -23.09 27.00 3.87
N TYR A 6 -22.15 27.40 4.73
CA TYR A 6 -21.52 26.49 5.69
C TYR A 6 -22.48 25.92 6.74
N PRO A 7 -23.34 26.73 7.39
CA PRO A 7 -24.40 26.22 8.27
C PRO A 7 -25.37 25.27 7.55
N GLY A 8 -25.77 25.61 6.32
CA GLY A 8 -26.67 24.79 5.50
C GLY A 8 -26.05 23.42 5.16
N LEU A 9 -24.81 23.40 4.69
CA LEU A 9 -24.07 22.16 4.42
C LEU A 9 -23.88 21.32 5.69
N ARG A 10 -23.68 21.95 6.86
CA ARG A 10 -23.55 21.26 8.14
C ARG A 10 -24.86 20.61 8.58
N LEU A 11 -25.99 21.29 8.38
CA LEU A 11 -27.33 20.73 8.61
C LEU A 11 -27.61 19.57 7.65
N LEU A 12 -27.35 19.76 6.36
CA LEU A 12 -27.54 18.73 5.34
C LEU A 12 -26.72 17.49 5.67
N ARG A 13 -25.45 17.66 6.07
CA ARG A 13 -24.60 16.55 6.55
C ARG A 13 -25.18 15.84 7.77
N LYS A 14 -25.77 16.57 8.73
CA LYS A 14 -26.41 15.93 9.90
C LYS A 14 -27.63 15.10 9.51
N PHE A 15 -28.39 15.51 8.50
CA PHE A 15 -29.53 14.74 8.00
C PHE A 15 -29.10 13.55 7.14
N THR A 16 -28.02 13.68 6.36
CA THR A 16 -27.58 12.59 5.48
C THR A 16 -26.75 11.52 6.18
N ILE A 17 -26.02 11.81 7.26
CA ILE A 17 -25.23 10.80 8.00
C ILE A 17 -26.08 9.59 8.45
N PRO A 18 -27.24 9.76 9.10
CA PRO A 18 -28.10 8.63 9.48
C PRO A 18 -28.58 7.82 8.27
N LEU A 19 -28.90 8.49 7.16
CA LEU A 19 -29.35 7.83 5.94
C LEU A 19 -28.24 6.97 5.33
N ILE A 20 -27.01 7.50 5.25
CA ILE A 20 -25.85 6.77 4.73
C ILE A 20 -25.50 5.57 5.64
N SER A 21 -25.70 5.70 6.95
CA SER A 21 -25.44 4.61 7.89
C SER A 21 -26.34 3.38 7.70
N LEU A 22 -27.48 3.52 7.02
CA LEU A 22 -28.35 2.40 6.63
C LEU A 22 -27.81 1.60 5.45
N PHE A 23 -26.88 2.17 4.67
CA PHE A 23 -26.32 1.56 3.45
C PHE A 23 -24.79 1.43 3.57
N PRO A 24 -24.29 0.49 4.38
CA PRO A 24 -22.85 0.31 4.60
C PRO A 24 -22.09 0.01 3.30
N VAL A 25 -22.69 -0.77 2.38
CA VAL A 25 -22.11 -1.09 1.06
C VAL A 25 -21.87 0.17 0.24
N LEU A 26 -22.79 1.15 0.28
CA LEU A 26 -22.63 2.40 -0.46
C LEU A 26 -21.50 3.25 0.12
N THR A 27 -21.28 3.15 1.44
CA THR A 27 -20.17 3.83 2.12
C THR A 27 -18.83 3.21 1.73
N GLU A 28 -18.75 1.88 1.62
CA GLU A 28 -17.55 1.18 1.15
C GLU A 28 -17.21 1.59 -0.29
N LEU A 29 -18.19 1.58 -1.21
CA LEU A 29 -18.00 2.02 -2.60
C LEU A 29 -17.59 3.50 -2.69
N TYR A 30 -18.09 4.36 -1.81
CA TYR A 30 -17.71 5.77 -1.76
C TYR A 30 -16.25 5.97 -1.31
N GLN A 31 -15.72 5.07 -0.49
CA GLN A 31 -14.34 5.13 0.00
C GLN A 31 -13.33 4.56 -0.99
N GLU A 32 -13.79 3.84 -2.01
CA GLU A 32 -12.94 3.33 -3.07
C GLU A 32 -12.56 4.45 -4.04
N THR A 33 -11.25 4.56 -4.31
CA THR A 33 -10.69 5.49 -5.28
C THR A 33 -11.02 5.06 -6.71
N CYS A 34 -11.18 3.75 -6.93
CA CYS A 34 -11.52 3.16 -8.21
C CYS A 34 -12.43 1.94 -7.99
N LEU A 35 -13.65 1.98 -8.54
CA LEU A 35 -14.61 0.87 -8.44
C LEU A 35 -14.26 -0.28 -9.39
N ILE A 36 -13.78 0.05 -10.59
CA ILE A 36 -13.38 -0.89 -11.62
C ILE A 36 -12.09 -0.37 -12.24
N GLN A 37 -10.99 -1.06 -11.98
CA GLN A 37 -9.74 -0.78 -12.68
C GLN A 37 -9.92 -1.15 -14.16
N ASN A 38 -9.64 -0.19 -15.04
CA ASN A 38 -9.62 -0.45 -16.47
C ASN A 38 -8.24 -1.03 -16.83
N PRO A 39 -8.13 -2.32 -17.18
CA PRO A 39 -6.85 -2.95 -17.50
C PRO A 39 -6.23 -2.41 -18.80
N TYR A 40 -7.01 -1.67 -19.61
CA TYR A 40 -6.56 -1.05 -20.85
C TYR A 40 -6.36 0.46 -20.73
N PHE A 41 -6.53 1.02 -19.52
CA PHE A 41 -6.24 2.43 -19.32
C PHE A 41 -4.74 2.64 -19.47
N THR A 42 -4.38 3.43 -20.48
CA THR A 42 -3.02 3.90 -20.72
C THR A 42 -3.06 5.41 -20.66
N ILE A 43 -2.08 6.01 -19.98
CA ILE A 43 -1.99 7.47 -19.93
C ILE A 43 -1.40 7.92 -21.26
N THR A 44 -2.24 8.45 -22.14
CA THR A 44 -1.78 9.10 -23.36
C THR A 44 -0.91 10.30 -23.00
N ASP A 45 0.29 10.37 -23.58
CA ASP A 45 1.27 11.44 -23.37
C ASP A 45 1.87 11.55 -21.96
N MET A 46 2.14 10.42 -21.32
CA MET A 46 2.94 10.41 -20.09
C MET A 46 4.37 10.90 -20.35
N ASP A 47 4.80 11.96 -19.64
CA ASP A 47 6.19 12.44 -19.70
C ASP A 47 7.12 11.49 -18.95
N CYS A 48 7.87 10.68 -19.70
CA CYS A 48 8.81 9.70 -19.19
C CYS A 48 10.21 10.28 -18.89
N TRP A 49 10.45 11.56 -19.15
CA TRP A 49 11.73 12.20 -18.86
C TRP A 49 12.20 12.04 -17.38
N PRO A 50 11.32 12.08 -16.35
CA PRO A 50 11.74 11.94 -14.95
C PRO A 50 12.34 10.58 -14.57
N CYS A 51 12.18 9.54 -15.39
CA CYS A 51 12.80 8.24 -15.18
C CYS A 51 14.02 7.97 -16.07
N SER A 52 14.18 8.71 -17.18
CA SER A 52 15.19 8.40 -18.21
C SER A 52 16.63 8.57 -17.71
N SER A 53 16.83 9.47 -16.75
CA SER A 53 18.13 9.75 -16.13
C SER A 53 18.51 8.80 -15.00
N VAL A 54 17.59 7.96 -14.56
CA VAL A 54 17.81 7.02 -13.44
C VAL A 54 18.56 5.79 -13.95
N ASN A 55 19.76 5.59 -13.41
CA ASN A 55 20.65 4.50 -13.82
C ASN A 55 20.81 3.39 -12.78
N ASN A 56 20.53 3.69 -11.51
CA ASN A 56 20.65 2.74 -10.41
C ASN A 56 19.64 3.07 -9.30
N VAL A 57 19.44 2.09 -8.41
CA VAL A 57 18.73 2.28 -7.15
C VAL A 57 19.77 2.25 -6.05
N GLY A 58 20.00 3.40 -5.42
CA GLY A 58 20.97 3.55 -4.34
C GLY A 58 20.36 3.33 -2.96
N GLU A 59 21.20 2.91 -2.02
CA GLU A 59 20.88 2.96 -0.59
C GLU A 59 21.18 4.36 -0.02
N VAL A 60 20.22 4.94 0.71
CA VAL A 60 20.34 6.24 1.36
C VAL A 60 20.41 6.04 2.87
N PHE A 61 21.41 6.60 3.54
CA PHE A 61 21.61 6.38 4.99
C PHE A 61 20.87 7.39 5.89
N ASN A 62 20.54 8.58 5.39
CA ASN A 62 19.82 9.60 6.16
C ASN A 62 18.82 10.37 5.27
N PRO A 63 17.71 9.74 4.88
CA PRO A 63 16.74 10.36 3.99
C PRO A 63 16.03 11.52 4.70
N GLN A 64 16.01 12.67 4.04
CA GLN A 64 15.12 13.77 4.41
C GLN A 64 13.70 13.47 3.92
N PRO A 65 12.65 14.06 4.52
CA PRO A 65 11.31 13.92 3.98
C PRO A 65 11.29 14.41 2.53
N VAL A 66 10.70 13.61 1.64
CA VAL A 66 10.66 13.91 0.21
C VAL A 66 9.65 15.03 -0.02
N HIS A 67 10.12 16.27 0.13
CA HIS A 67 9.36 17.49 -0.18
C HIS A 67 9.56 17.95 -1.63
N LYS A 68 10.54 17.36 -2.32
CA LYS A 68 10.93 17.70 -3.69
C LYS A 68 11.12 16.42 -4.49
N GLN A 69 10.44 16.35 -5.63
CA GLN A 69 10.65 15.56 -6.85
C GLN A 69 11.88 14.61 -6.90
N GLN A 70 12.04 13.72 -5.93
CA GLN A 70 12.88 12.54 -6.08
C GLN A 70 11.99 11.47 -6.70
N SER A 71 11.84 11.56 -8.03
CA SER A 71 11.23 10.49 -8.85
C SER A 71 12.08 9.22 -8.79
N ALA A 72 13.39 9.38 -8.64
CA ALA A 72 14.32 8.26 -8.61
C ALA A 72 14.04 7.33 -7.42
N PRO A 73 13.89 6.02 -7.65
CA PRO A 73 13.71 5.05 -6.59
C PRO A 73 14.99 4.91 -5.75
N PHE A 74 14.81 4.67 -4.46
CA PHE A 74 15.90 4.41 -3.54
C PHE A 74 15.45 3.50 -2.41
N ILE A 75 16.40 2.86 -1.75
CA ILE A 75 16.17 2.08 -0.54
C ILE A 75 16.78 2.77 0.66
N TYR A 76 16.20 2.58 1.85
CA TYR A 76 16.85 2.98 3.09
C TYR A 76 16.42 2.12 4.26
N LYS A 77 17.28 2.03 5.27
CA LYS A 77 17.00 1.33 6.51
C LYS A 77 16.09 2.15 7.43
N THR A 78 14.93 1.62 7.76
CA THR A 78 13.97 2.29 8.65
C THR A 78 14.20 1.94 10.13
N GLU A 79 13.50 2.65 11.01
CA GLU A 79 13.41 2.33 12.45
C GLU A 79 12.27 1.33 12.76
N GLN A 80 11.63 0.78 11.71
CA GLN A 80 10.58 -0.22 11.85
C GLN A 80 11.15 -1.47 12.52
N LYS A 81 10.51 -1.93 13.59
CA LYS A 81 10.80 -3.24 14.16
C LYS A 81 10.21 -4.32 13.26
N GLU A 82 10.85 -5.47 13.23
CA GLU A 82 10.32 -6.62 12.52
C GLU A 82 8.92 -6.97 13.05
N ILE A 83 7.98 -7.19 12.13
CA ILE A 83 6.59 -7.57 12.45
C ILE A 83 6.33 -8.91 11.81
N ASP A 84 6.17 -9.91 12.65
CA ASP A 84 5.76 -11.25 12.26
C ASP A 84 4.24 -11.38 12.14
N LEU A 85 3.80 -12.53 11.65
CA LEU A 85 2.37 -12.84 11.51
C LEU A 85 1.65 -12.82 12.87
N ASN A 86 2.34 -13.21 13.95
CA ASN A 86 1.76 -13.23 15.29
C ASN A 86 1.47 -11.81 15.81
N SER A 87 2.35 -10.85 15.55
CA SER A 87 2.13 -9.44 15.89
C SER A 87 0.90 -8.87 15.16
N LEU A 88 0.73 -9.21 13.88
CA LEU A 88 -0.47 -8.84 13.12
C LEU A 88 -1.73 -9.52 13.68
N LYS A 89 -1.63 -10.80 14.04
CA LYS A 89 -2.72 -11.58 14.65
C LYS A 89 -3.18 -10.95 15.97
N ILE A 90 -2.24 -10.58 16.85
CA ILE A 90 -2.54 -9.91 18.12
C ILE A 90 -3.23 -8.56 17.88
N LEU A 91 -2.74 -7.76 16.92
CA LEU A 91 -3.37 -6.48 16.57
C LEU A 91 -4.81 -6.69 16.07
N TYR A 92 -5.00 -7.64 15.17
CA TYR A 92 -6.31 -7.96 14.61
C TYR A 92 -7.30 -8.36 15.71
N PHE A 93 -6.98 -9.35 16.54
CA PHE A 93 -7.90 -9.82 17.58
C PHE A 93 -8.20 -8.74 18.64
N LYS A 94 -7.23 -7.86 18.94
CA LYS A 94 -7.43 -6.73 19.85
C LYS A 94 -8.47 -5.72 19.33
N TYR A 95 -8.53 -5.51 18.01
CA TYR A 95 -9.43 -4.54 17.37
C TYR A 95 -10.40 -5.19 16.37
N LYS A 96 -10.76 -6.46 16.59
CA LYS A 96 -11.50 -7.31 15.64
C LYS A 96 -12.76 -6.63 15.10
N GLY A 97 -13.61 -6.11 16.00
CA GLY A 97 -14.86 -5.45 15.60
C GLY A 97 -14.69 -4.22 14.72
N LEU A 98 -13.52 -3.56 14.75
CA LEU A 98 -13.22 -2.45 13.85
C LEU A 98 -12.72 -2.96 12.49
N PHE A 99 -11.79 -3.91 12.48
CA PHE A 99 -11.27 -4.46 11.23
C PHE A 99 -12.33 -5.21 10.43
N ASP A 100 -13.16 -6.02 11.08
CA ASP A 100 -14.28 -6.72 10.44
C ASP A 100 -15.34 -5.76 9.86
N LYS A 101 -15.35 -4.50 10.31
CA LYS A 101 -16.27 -3.46 9.83
C LYS A 101 -15.66 -2.58 8.74
N GLU A 102 -14.42 -2.13 8.94
CA GLU A 102 -13.78 -1.11 8.09
C GLU A 102 -12.80 -1.68 7.06
N SER A 103 -12.41 -2.95 7.19
CA SER A 103 -11.49 -3.64 6.28
C SER A 103 -11.79 -5.16 6.27
N PRO A 104 -13.02 -5.56 5.86
CA PRO A 104 -13.50 -6.94 5.95
C PRO A 104 -12.94 -7.88 4.88
N ASN A 105 -12.27 -7.34 3.86
CA ASN A 105 -11.92 -8.07 2.66
C ASN A 105 -10.40 -8.23 2.53
N VAL A 106 -9.94 -9.48 2.45
CA VAL A 106 -8.56 -9.85 2.14
C VAL A 106 -8.56 -10.55 0.78
N LEU A 107 -7.84 -10.00 -0.19
CA LEU A 107 -7.70 -10.61 -1.51
C LEU A 107 -6.67 -11.73 -1.45
N ILE A 108 -7.03 -12.92 -1.96
CA ILE A 108 -6.16 -14.09 -1.99
C ILE A 108 -5.81 -14.46 -3.41
N ASN A 109 -4.51 -14.61 -3.69
CA ASN A 109 -3.95 -15.03 -4.97
C ASN A 109 -4.51 -14.24 -6.17
N ASN A 110 -4.92 -13.00 -5.94
CA ASN A 110 -5.63 -12.13 -6.90
C ASN A 110 -6.88 -12.77 -7.53
N LYS A 111 -7.61 -13.63 -6.80
CA LYS A 111 -8.76 -14.39 -7.32
C LYS A 111 -10.06 -14.18 -6.54
N TYR A 112 -10.00 -14.30 -5.22
CA TYR A 112 -11.20 -14.27 -4.38
C TYR A 112 -10.91 -13.58 -3.04
N TYR A 113 -11.97 -13.16 -2.37
CA TYR A 113 -11.90 -12.48 -1.08
C TYR A 113 -12.21 -13.46 0.06
N GLN A 114 -11.52 -13.26 1.18
CA GLN A 114 -11.78 -13.92 2.47
C GLN A 114 -11.79 -12.89 3.60
N THR A 115 -12.23 -13.32 4.79
CA THR A 115 -12.22 -12.45 5.96
C THR A 115 -10.81 -12.37 6.57
N PRO A 116 -10.47 -11.29 7.31
CA PRO A 116 -9.18 -11.20 7.97
C PRO A 116 -8.99 -12.27 9.04
N GLN A 117 -10.07 -12.83 9.59
CA GLN A 117 -10.00 -13.94 10.54
C GLN A 117 -9.42 -15.20 9.89
N ASP A 118 -9.83 -15.49 8.66
CA ASP A 118 -9.39 -16.68 7.92
C ASP A 118 -7.90 -16.60 7.58
N MET A 119 -7.39 -15.39 7.34
CA MET A 119 -5.96 -15.08 7.14
C MET A 119 -5.08 -15.40 8.37
N PHE A 120 -5.64 -15.69 9.54
CA PHE A 120 -4.88 -16.09 10.74
C PHE A 120 -5.16 -17.54 11.20
N GLY A 121 -5.86 -18.31 10.37
CA GLY A 121 -6.17 -19.72 10.59
C GLY A 121 -4.95 -20.66 10.47
N PRO A 122 -5.14 -21.96 10.72
CA PRO A 122 -4.06 -22.96 10.60
C PRO A 122 -3.57 -23.18 9.15
N ASP A 123 -4.39 -22.82 8.16
CA ASP A 123 -4.12 -23.03 6.72
C ASP A 123 -3.35 -21.89 6.03
N VAL A 124 -2.93 -20.87 6.79
CA VAL A 124 -2.30 -19.64 6.26
C VAL A 124 -0.94 -19.90 5.62
N LEU A 125 -0.27 -20.99 6.03
CA LEU A 125 1.03 -21.39 5.49
C LEU A 125 0.92 -22.21 4.19
N LYS A 126 -0.29 -22.49 3.70
CA LYS A 126 -0.49 -23.02 2.34
C LYS A 126 -0.24 -21.87 1.36
N GLU A 127 0.52 -22.13 0.30
CA GLU A 127 1.03 -21.21 -0.74
C GLU A 127 0.03 -20.10 -1.17
N ASN A 128 -0.17 -19.10 -0.31
CA ASN A 128 -1.17 -18.07 -0.47
C ASN A 128 -0.51 -16.69 -0.37
N LEU A 129 -0.90 -15.83 -1.29
CA LEU A 129 -0.65 -14.40 -1.29
C LEU A 129 -1.91 -13.76 -0.72
N HIS A 130 -1.78 -13.10 0.42
CA HIS A 130 -2.83 -12.32 1.04
C HIS A 130 -2.53 -10.84 0.86
N VAL A 131 -3.46 -10.10 0.28
CA VAL A 131 -3.41 -8.64 0.14
C VAL A 131 -4.57 -8.06 0.93
N TRP A 132 -4.26 -7.44 2.06
CA TRP A 132 -5.24 -6.83 2.95
C TRP A 132 -5.24 -5.31 2.76
N LYS A 133 -6.34 -4.77 2.22
CA LYS A 133 -6.50 -3.35 1.89
C LYS A 133 -7.12 -2.57 3.04
N PHE A 134 -6.56 -1.41 3.35
CA PHE A 134 -7.08 -0.44 4.31
C PHE A 134 -7.27 0.90 3.61
N ASN A 135 -8.49 1.42 3.58
CA ASN A 135 -8.85 2.74 3.03
C ASN A 135 -9.47 3.67 4.09
N ASN A 136 -9.62 3.18 5.34
CA ASN A 136 -10.29 3.88 6.42
C ASN A 136 -9.32 4.53 7.42
N PHE A 137 -9.63 5.76 7.86
CA PHE A 137 -8.80 6.52 8.80
C PHE A 137 -8.62 5.82 10.16
N ASN A 138 -9.64 5.14 10.70
CA ASN A 138 -9.53 4.51 12.02
C ASN A 138 -8.67 3.25 11.96
N ALA A 139 -8.89 2.37 10.98
CA ALA A 139 -8.02 1.24 10.69
C ALA A 139 -6.56 1.69 10.46
N ALA A 140 -6.36 2.72 9.63
CA ALA A 140 -5.07 3.34 9.39
C ALA A 140 -4.40 3.91 10.65
N ARG A 141 -5.17 4.41 11.63
CA ARG A 141 -4.67 4.90 12.92
C ARG A 141 -4.22 3.76 13.83
N ILE A 142 -4.96 2.65 13.85
CA ILE A 142 -4.59 1.45 14.61
C ILE A 142 -3.32 0.82 14.01
N LEU A 143 -3.24 0.69 12.69
CA LEU A 143 -2.07 0.12 12.04
C LEU A 143 -0.79 0.92 12.33
N ARG A 144 -0.90 2.26 12.40
CA ARG A 144 0.22 3.15 12.76
C ARG A 144 0.78 2.92 14.17
N GLN A 145 0.07 2.21 15.06
CA GLN A 145 0.58 1.87 16.39
C GLN A 145 1.73 0.86 16.32
N ILE A 146 1.73 -0.02 15.31
CA ILE A 146 2.77 -1.03 15.10
C ILE A 146 3.68 -0.70 13.90
N ILE A 147 3.14 -0.04 12.87
CA ILE A 147 3.87 0.40 11.68
C ILE A 147 3.88 1.94 11.66
N PRO A 148 4.77 2.60 12.41
CA PRO A 148 4.88 4.06 12.40
C PRO A 148 5.14 4.61 10.99
N ARG A 149 4.77 5.87 10.78
CA ARG A 149 5.06 6.56 9.53
C ARG A 149 6.59 6.63 9.32
N PRO A 150 7.10 6.21 8.15
CA PRO A 150 8.53 6.35 7.84
C PRO A 150 8.96 7.83 7.81
N LYS A 151 10.23 8.10 8.19
CA LYS A 151 10.81 9.46 8.21
C LYS A 151 10.76 10.17 6.85
N VAL A 152 10.93 9.40 5.77
CA VAL A 152 10.90 9.90 4.40
C VAL A 152 9.52 10.43 3.98
N VAL A 153 8.45 9.91 4.58
CA VAL A 153 7.07 10.27 4.24
C VAL A 153 6.72 11.60 4.92
N PRO A 154 6.33 12.64 4.16
CA PRO A 154 5.96 13.93 4.74
C PRO A 154 4.78 13.85 5.71
N LYS A 155 4.62 14.89 6.55
CA LYS A 155 3.60 14.92 7.61
C LYS A 155 2.16 15.03 7.10
N PHE A 156 1.97 15.68 5.95
CA PHE A 156 0.67 15.99 5.36
C PHE A 156 0.62 15.45 3.95
N GLY A 157 -0.51 14.86 3.53
CA GLY A 157 -0.70 14.33 2.17
C GLY A 157 -0.51 12.82 2.01
N GLN A 158 -0.24 12.10 3.11
CA GLN A 158 -0.27 10.64 3.09
C GLN A 158 -1.68 10.13 2.75
N SER A 159 -1.79 9.23 1.77
CA SER A 159 -3.05 8.57 1.45
C SER A 159 -3.57 7.74 2.63
N THR A 160 -4.89 7.60 2.66
CA THR A 160 -5.57 6.65 3.55
C THR A 160 -5.39 5.21 3.11
N GLU A 161 -5.20 4.99 1.81
CA GLU A 161 -5.03 3.67 1.21
C GLU A 161 -3.66 3.07 1.57
N ARG A 162 -3.71 1.84 2.09
CA ARG A 162 -2.56 1.03 2.46
C ARG A 162 -2.85 -0.43 2.25
N PHE A 163 -1.78 -1.19 2.08
CA PHE A 163 -1.87 -2.63 1.94
C PHE A 163 -0.91 -3.30 2.91
N ILE A 164 -1.37 -4.38 3.52
CA ILE A 164 -0.48 -5.39 4.08
C ILE A 164 -0.48 -6.56 3.11
N VAL A 165 0.71 -6.93 2.66
CA VAL A 165 0.93 -8.08 1.81
C VAL A 165 1.62 -9.16 2.63
N ILE A 166 1.06 -10.36 2.62
CA ILE A 166 1.62 -11.55 3.26
C ILE A 166 1.77 -12.61 2.18
N ASP A 167 2.99 -13.02 1.91
CA ASP A 167 3.31 -14.05 0.94
C ASP A 167 4.13 -15.16 1.61
N SER A 168 3.60 -16.38 1.62
CA SER A 168 4.32 -17.52 2.18
C SER A 168 5.26 -18.20 1.19
N LYS A 169 4.96 -18.22 -0.12
CA LYS A 169 5.75 -19.03 -1.09
C LYS A 169 5.50 -18.74 -2.58
N HIS A 170 4.87 -17.64 -2.96
CA HIS A 170 4.65 -17.32 -4.38
C HIS A 170 5.97 -17.04 -5.08
N ASP A 171 6.18 -17.69 -6.23
CA ASP A 171 7.36 -17.44 -7.08
C ASP A 171 7.45 -15.97 -7.50
N LYS A 172 6.30 -15.37 -7.83
CA LYS A 172 6.19 -14.01 -8.33
C LYS A 172 4.80 -13.43 -8.10
N PHE A 173 4.72 -12.18 -7.65
CA PHE A 173 3.46 -11.43 -7.55
C PHE A 173 3.67 -9.92 -7.69
N ASP A 174 2.69 -9.25 -8.30
CA ASP A 174 2.71 -7.79 -8.43
C ASP A 174 2.37 -7.11 -7.09
N ILE A 175 3.09 -6.04 -6.76
CA ILE A 175 2.75 -5.20 -5.62
C ILE A 175 1.51 -4.35 -5.99
N PRO A 176 0.48 -4.26 -5.12
CA PRO A 176 -0.71 -3.47 -5.41
C PRO A 176 -0.36 -2.01 -5.72
N ASP A 177 -0.99 -1.50 -6.78
CA ASP A 177 -0.94 -0.07 -7.09
C ASP A 177 -1.64 0.73 -5.99
N THR A 178 -1.19 1.97 -5.81
CA THR A 178 -1.69 2.86 -4.77
C THR A 178 -2.32 4.12 -5.37
N GLU A 179 -3.21 4.77 -4.63
CA GLU A 179 -3.88 6.02 -5.04
C GLU A 179 -2.91 7.12 -5.49
N CYS A 180 -1.93 7.48 -4.64
CA CYS A 180 -0.98 8.55 -4.93
C CYS A 180 0.27 8.02 -5.64
N ASN A 181 0.87 8.85 -6.51
CA ASN A 181 2.00 8.49 -7.39
C ASN A 181 3.29 8.07 -6.65
N TYR A 182 3.63 8.71 -5.53
CA TYR A 182 4.77 8.30 -4.72
C TYR A 182 4.34 7.19 -3.76
N SER A 183 4.94 6.03 -3.92
CA SER A 183 4.65 4.84 -3.14
C SER A 183 5.87 4.42 -2.35
N PHE A 184 5.61 3.74 -1.25
CA PHE A 184 6.64 3.10 -0.47
C PHE A 184 6.25 1.67 -0.13
N LEU A 185 7.25 0.79 -0.16
CA LEU A 185 7.14 -0.62 0.20
C LEU A 185 8.12 -0.90 1.35
N ILE A 186 7.60 -1.30 2.50
CA ILE A 186 8.41 -1.62 3.68
C ILE A 186 8.41 -3.13 3.86
N ALA A 187 9.60 -3.74 3.90
CA ALA A 187 9.73 -5.12 4.34
C ALA A 187 9.60 -5.17 5.86
N LEU A 188 8.53 -5.81 6.33
CA LEU A 188 8.22 -5.98 7.75
C LEU A 188 8.80 -7.27 8.32
N SER A 189 8.80 -8.34 7.53
CA SER A 189 9.47 -9.61 7.83
C SER A 189 9.73 -10.37 6.52
N GLY A 190 10.73 -11.25 6.52
CA GLY A 190 11.16 -12.00 5.34
C GLY A 190 11.79 -11.12 4.25
N THR A 191 12.43 -11.79 3.29
CA THR A 191 13.18 -11.12 2.22
C THR A 191 12.64 -11.53 0.85
N ARG A 192 12.53 -10.56 -0.06
CA ARG A 192 12.13 -10.79 -1.46
C ARG A 192 13.00 -9.97 -2.41
N ILE A 193 13.16 -10.48 -3.63
CA ILE A 193 13.74 -9.72 -4.73
C ILE A 193 12.62 -8.87 -5.32
N ILE A 194 12.81 -7.56 -5.35
CA ILE A 194 11.88 -6.62 -5.97
C ILE A 194 12.42 -6.22 -7.34
N ASP A 195 11.64 -6.53 -8.36
CA ASP A 195 11.86 -6.18 -9.76
C ASP A 195 11.00 -4.96 -10.10
N LEU A 196 11.61 -3.78 -10.11
CA LEU A 196 11.02 -2.53 -10.57
C LEU A 196 10.99 -2.51 -12.09
N ARG A 197 9.85 -2.90 -12.66
CA ARG A 197 9.62 -2.87 -14.10
C ARG A 197 9.13 -1.49 -14.52
N PRO A 198 9.64 -0.90 -15.60
CA PRO A 198 9.04 0.30 -16.18
C PRO A 198 7.54 0.09 -16.46
N ALA A 199 6.73 1.13 -16.27
CA ALA A 199 5.38 1.15 -16.82
C ALA A 199 5.43 1.01 -18.35
N GLU A 200 4.38 0.42 -18.94
CA GLU A 200 4.38 0.10 -20.38
C GLU A 200 4.53 1.36 -21.24
N GLU A 201 3.98 2.49 -20.80
CA GLU A 201 4.10 3.81 -21.42
C GLU A 201 5.55 4.29 -21.51
N CYS A 202 6.38 3.97 -20.51
CA CYS A 202 7.76 4.44 -20.39
C CYS A 202 8.82 3.36 -20.60
N LYS A 203 8.43 2.18 -21.09
CA LYS A 203 9.30 1.00 -21.23
C LYS A 203 10.53 1.19 -22.11
N HIS A 204 10.46 2.09 -23.08
CA HIS A 204 11.57 2.40 -23.97
C HIS A 204 12.54 3.45 -23.42
N GLN A 205 12.18 4.14 -22.33
CA GLN A 205 12.98 5.22 -21.75
C GLN A 205 13.48 4.89 -20.33
N CYS A 206 12.64 4.32 -19.47
CA CYS A 206 13.04 3.93 -18.12
C CYS A 206 13.79 2.58 -18.15
N LYS A 207 14.74 2.42 -17.24
CA LYS A 207 15.40 1.13 -16.99
C LYS A 207 14.65 0.31 -15.94
N SER A 208 14.76 -1.02 -16.05
CA SER A 208 14.33 -1.95 -15.01
C SER A 208 15.41 -2.15 -13.96
N PHE A 209 15.02 -2.30 -12.70
CA PHE A 209 15.95 -2.53 -11.59
C PHE A 209 15.53 -3.74 -10.77
N LYS A 210 16.50 -4.55 -10.37
CA LYS A 210 16.28 -5.63 -9.41
C LYS A 210 17.09 -5.38 -8.16
N MET A 211 16.47 -5.55 -7.01
CA MET A 211 17.12 -5.40 -5.71
C MET A 211 16.55 -6.36 -4.70
N GLU A 212 17.33 -6.72 -3.69
CA GLU A 212 16.83 -7.49 -2.56
C GLU A 212 16.30 -6.53 -1.48
N LEU A 213 15.02 -6.68 -1.11
CA LEU A 213 14.40 -5.92 -0.04
C LEU A 213 14.25 -6.80 1.20
N LYS A 214 15.02 -6.46 2.24
CA LYS A 214 15.07 -7.17 3.52
C LYS A 214 14.57 -6.28 4.68
N PRO A 215 14.06 -6.84 5.78
CA PRO A 215 13.64 -6.03 6.92
C PRO A 215 14.86 -5.37 7.58
N PRO A 216 14.76 -4.12 8.09
CA PRO A 216 13.63 -3.20 8.06
C PRO A 216 13.79 -2.13 6.95
N TYR A 217 14.09 -2.54 5.71
CA TYR A 217 14.27 -1.59 4.61
C TYR A 217 12.94 -1.15 4.01
N LEU A 218 12.93 0.10 3.55
CA LEU A 218 11.87 0.69 2.74
C LEU A 218 12.42 0.94 1.34
N LEU A 219 11.64 0.58 0.33
CA LEU A 219 11.79 1.02 -1.06
C LEU A 219 10.84 2.18 -1.33
N TRP A 220 11.39 3.33 -1.70
CA TRP A 220 10.64 4.49 -2.19
C TRP A 220 10.67 4.48 -3.71
N TYR A 221 9.52 4.69 -4.36
CA TYR A 221 9.40 4.69 -5.81
C TYR A 221 8.20 5.51 -6.26
N ASN A 222 8.10 5.77 -7.55
CA ASN A 222 6.93 6.38 -8.16
C ASN A 222 6.26 5.34 -9.08
N TRP A 223 5.01 4.96 -8.76
CA TRP A 223 4.33 3.87 -9.43
C TRP A 223 3.89 4.21 -10.86
N TRP A 224 3.84 5.49 -11.23
CA TRP A 224 3.62 5.87 -12.63
C TRP A 224 4.77 5.40 -13.52
N TYR A 225 6.03 5.44 -13.02
CA TYR A 225 7.19 5.07 -13.81
C TYR A 225 7.63 3.62 -13.60
N TRP A 226 7.50 3.08 -12.39
CA TRP A 226 7.92 1.71 -12.07
C TRP A 226 6.83 0.92 -11.33
N ARG A 227 6.51 -0.26 -11.85
CA ARG A 227 5.61 -1.26 -11.25
C ARG A 227 6.43 -2.34 -10.55
N PRO A 228 6.40 -2.42 -9.21
CA PRO A 228 7.20 -3.39 -8.48
C PRO A 228 6.60 -4.78 -8.57
N VAL A 229 7.48 -5.76 -8.72
CA VAL A 229 7.12 -7.17 -8.68
C VAL A 229 8.01 -7.89 -7.69
N ALA A 230 7.40 -8.53 -6.70
CA ALA A 230 8.12 -9.37 -5.76
C ALA A 230 8.38 -10.74 -6.37
N GLN A 231 9.58 -11.26 -6.14
CA GLN A 231 10.06 -12.59 -6.52
C GLN A 231 10.69 -13.26 -5.30
N THR A 232 10.60 -14.58 -5.24
CA THR A 232 11.22 -15.38 -4.17
C THR A 232 12.73 -15.11 -4.08
N SER A 233 13.22 -14.86 -2.87
CA SER A 233 14.67 -14.84 -2.58
C SER A 233 15.12 -16.24 -2.17
N LEU A 234 16.42 -16.45 -1.96
CA LEU A 234 17.01 -17.74 -1.56
C LEU A 234 16.45 -18.30 -0.22
N GLY A 235 15.77 -17.47 0.58
CA GLY A 235 15.11 -17.88 1.83
C GLY A 235 13.63 -18.22 1.65
N ASN A 236 13.19 -19.34 2.23
CA ASN A 236 11.78 -19.78 2.28
C ASN A 236 10.96 -19.07 3.38
N ASP A 237 11.31 -17.82 3.69
CA ASP A 237 10.62 -17.09 4.75
C ASP A 237 9.33 -16.48 4.21
N THR A 238 8.31 -16.43 5.07
CA THR A 238 7.09 -15.68 4.79
C THR A 238 7.44 -14.20 4.71
N PHE A 239 7.14 -13.59 3.57
CA PHE A 239 7.35 -12.17 3.35
C PHE A 239 6.12 -11.39 3.79
N ILE A 240 6.33 -10.43 4.69
CA ILE A 240 5.30 -9.51 5.12
C ILE A 240 5.77 -8.11 4.72
N ALA A 241 4.92 -7.39 4.01
CA ALA A 241 5.22 -6.03 3.58
C ALA A 241 4.06 -5.07 3.80
N HIS A 242 4.40 -3.81 4.00
CA HIS A 242 3.45 -2.71 4.08
C HIS A 242 3.66 -1.76 2.91
N VAL A 243 2.59 -1.54 2.16
CA VAL A 243 2.54 -0.63 1.02
C VAL A 243 1.69 0.58 1.41
N GLY A 244 2.18 1.77 1.10
CA GLY A 244 1.39 2.98 1.21
C GLY A 244 1.87 4.04 0.24
N SER A 245 1.15 5.16 0.17
CA SER A 245 1.46 6.22 -0.78
C SER A 245 1.30 7.63 -0.24
N TYR A 246 1.83 8.57 -1.02
CA TYR A 246 1.97 9.97 -0.69
C TYR A 246 1.62 10.87 -1.88
N CYS A 247 0.72 11.81 -1.63
CA CYS A 247 0.40 12.98 -2.43
C CYS A 247 0.98 14.22 -1.69
#